data_AF-A0A952LJX9-F1
#
_entry.id   AF-A0A952LJX9-F1
#
_cell.length_a   1.000
_cell.length_b   1.000
_cell.length_c   1.000
_cell.angle_alpha   90.00
_cell.angle_beta   90.00
_cell.angle_gamma   90.00
#
_symmetry.space_group_name_H-M   'P 1'
#
loop_
_entity.id
_entity.type
_entity.pdbx_description
1 polymer ?
#
loop_
_entity_poly.entity_id
_entity_poly.type
_entity_poly.pdbx_seq_one_letter_code
_entity_poly.pdbx_strand_id
1 'polypeptide(L)'
;MNTLSKLLLFASAWLVLTSCDSGVPSSDSGSNNLTLGTPLFLSVKAVDEEQLTPELQVNGSPIALTALGGGQYAGTVQVPEGSDVTIEISWTEMYEGTTPLMLARFTQTINGINQNLGIRIRDEDYDKSLDEDSDGISNLQERIDDTDPFDQFDPADGGIRVNVPYIDPEIAPVIDGSWETVWNRATFLDRNDETLFIDNLMINQGAIREDGDTEYRWGAMHDGVNLYLWV
;
A
#
# COMPACT_ATOMS: atom_id res chain seq x y z
N MET A 1 11.22 30.52 -21.35
CA MET A 1 11.02 29.18 -21.94
C MET A 1 11.40 28.16 -20.89
N ASN A 2 10.41 27.43 -20.37
CA ASN A 2 10.43 25.98 -20.09
C ASN A 2 9.35 25.66 -19.06
N THR A 3 8.14 25.47 -19.59
CA THR A 3 7.04 24.77 -18.94
C THR A 3 7.40 23.28 -18.85
N LEU A 4 7.75 22.81 -17.66
CA LEU A 4 7.80 21.37 -17.38
C LEU A 4 6.35 20.89 -17.23
N SER A 5 5.87 20.27 -18.30
CA SER A 5 4.61 19.53 -18.33
C SER A 5 4.74 18.33 -17.40
N LYS A 6 4.07 18.37 -16.24
CA LYS A 6 3.81 17.17 -15.43
C LYS A 6 2.78 16.34 -16.18
N LEU A 7 3.26 15.36 -16.93
CA LEU A 7 2.41 14.34 -17.53
C LEU A 7 1.88 13.47 -16.39
N LEU A 8 0.61 13.64 -15.99
CA LEU A 8 -0.09 12.65 -15.19
C LEU A 8 -0.24 11.39 -16.05
N LEU A 9 0.63 10.41 -15.82
CA LEU A 9 0.41 9.04 -16.27
C LEU A 9 -0.69 8.45 -15.39
N PHE A 10 -1.92 8.45 -15.88
CA PHE A 10 -2.93 7.53 -15.38
C PHE A 10 -2.47 6.12 -15.76
N ALA A 11 -2.00 5.35 -14.79
CA ALA A 11 -1.86 3.90 -14.95
C ALA A 11 -3.27 3.33 -15.14
N SER A 12 -3.62 3.04 -16.39
CA SER A 12 -4.78 2.22 -16.73
C SER A 12 -4.23 1.01 -17.43
N ALA A 13 -4.28 -0.16 -16.79
CA ALA A 13 -4.14 -1.42 -17.51
C ALA A 13 -5.36 -1.55 -18.45
N TRP A 14 -5.18 -2.14 -19.64
CA TRP A 14 -6.26 -2.47 -20.56
C TRP A 14 -6.13 -3.96 -20.89
N LEU A 15 -7.10 -4.76 -20.48
CA LEU A 15 -7.22 -6.18 -20.84
C LEU A 15 -8.09 -6.30 -22.08
N VAL A 16 -7.90 -7.29 -22.96
CA VAL A 16 -8.82 -7.61 -24.07
C VAL A 16 -8.99 -9.13 -24.13
N LEU A 17 -10.22 -9.63 -23.94
CA LEU A 17 -10.57 -11.06 -24.00
C LEU A 17 -11.30 -11.38 -25.31
N THR A 18 -10.74 -12.24 -26.15
CA THR A 18 -11.33 -12.60 -27.45
C THR A 18 -12.04 -13.94 -27.40
N SER A 19 -13.24 -13.98 -27.98
CA SER A 19 -14.01 -15.18 -28.34
C SER A 19 -13.65 -15.66 -29.76
N CYS A 20 -13.57 -16.98 -29.99
CA CYS A 20 -13.50 -17.54 -31.33
C CYS A 20 -14.87 -18.01 -31.84
N ASP A 21 -15.35 -17.45 -32.95
CA ASP A 21 -16.35 -18.07 -33.84
C ASP A 21 -15.67 -18.76 -35.04
N SER A 22 -16.25 -19.90 -35.43
CA SER A 22 -15.79 -20.76 -36.50
C SER A 22 -16.37 -20.30 -37.84
N GLY A 23 -15.81 -19.23 -38.42
CA GLY A 23 -15.98 -18.99 -39.85
C GLY A 23 -16.04 -17.52 -40.28
N VAL A 24 -15.31 -17.25 -41.37
CA VAL A 24 -15.23 -16.00 -42.15
C VAL A 24 -14.13 -15.03 -41.68
N PRO A 25 -13.16 -14.65 -42.55
CA PRO A 25 -12.10 -13.73 -42.18
C PRO A 25 -12.63 -12.29 -42.30
N SER A 26 -13.07 -11.72 -41.18
CA SER A 26 -13.21 -10.27 -41.04
C SER A 26 -11.85 -9.67 -40.71
N SER A 27 -11.31 -8.93 -41.67
CA SER A 27 -10.15 -8.06 -41.52
C SER A 27 -10.46 -6.94 -40.53
N ASP A 28 -10.11 -7.14 -39.27
CA ASP A 28 -9.80 -6.04 -38.36
C ASP A 28 -8.58 -6.43 -37.53
N SER A 29 -7.44 -5.83 -37.86
CA SER A 29 -6.15 -6.09 -37.23
C SER A 29 -6.05 -5.33 -35.90
N GLY A 30 -6.99 -5.56 -34.99
CA GLY A 30 -6.93 -5.11 -33.61
C GLY A 30 -5.99 -6.02 -32.84
N SER A 31 -4.81 -5.52 -32.49
CA SER A 31 -3.83 -6.21 -31.63
C SER A 31 -4.49 -6.67 -30.31
N ASN A 32 -4.72 -7.98 -30.17
CA ASN A 32 -5.32 -8.66 -29.01
C ASN A 32 -4.36 -8.77 -27.81
N ASN A 33 -3.77 -7.65 -27.42
CA ASN A 33 -2.73 -7.61 -26.38
C ASN A 33 -3.33 -7.06 -25.08
N LEU A 34 -3.23 -7.83 -24.00
CA LEU A 34 -3.34 -7.32 -22.64
C LEU A 34 -2.07 -6.54 -22.34
N THR A 35 -2.20 -5.30 -21.88
CA THR A 35 -1.08 -4.54 -21.30
C THR A 35 -1.29 -4.29 -19.82
N LEU A 36 -0.33 -4.73 -19.02
CA LEU A 36 -0.28 -4.54 -17.58
C LEU A 36 0.89 -3.60 -17.27
N GLY A 37 0.59 -2.50 -16.58
CA GLY A 37 1.61 -1.62 -16.04
C GLY A 37 1.77 -1.87 -14.54
N THR A 38 2.99 -1.71 -14.03
CA THR A 38 3.25 -1.63 -12.59
C THR A 38 2.36 -0.56 -11.96
N PRO A 39 1.52 -0.92 -10.96
CA PRO A 39 0.72 0.03 -10.19
C PRO A 39 1.60 1.10 -9.53
N LEU A 40 1.12 2.34 -9.46
CA LEU A 40 1.93 3.46 -8.94
C LEU A 40 2.28 3.28 -7.47
N PHE A 41 1.43 2.60 -6.70
CA PHE A 41 1.69 2.31 -5.29
C PHE A 41 2.83 1.30 -5.07
N LEU A 42 3.24 0.55 -6.10
CA LEU A 42 4.40 -0.35 -6.06
C LEU A 42 5.70 0.34 -6.54
N SER A 43 5.61 1.52 -7.13
CA SER A 43 6.79 2.35 -7.48
C SER A 43 7.31 3.19 -6.32
N VAL A 44 7.10 2.72 -5.08
CA VAL A 44 7.66 3.33 -3.88
C VAL A 44 9.10 2.88 -3.71
N LYS A 45 9.95 3.75 -3.14
CA LYS A 45 11.39 3.46 -2.95
C LYS A 45 11.66 2.17 -2.18
N ALA A 46 10.74 1.80 -1.28
CA ALA A 46 10.82 0.60 -0.48
C ALA A 46 10.86 -0.68 -1.32
N VAL A 47 10.11 -0.74 -2.42
CA VAL A 47 10.00 -1.94 -3.27
C VAL A 47 11.09 -1.94 -4.32
N ASP A 48 11.81 -3.05 -4.46
CA ASP A 48 12.80 -3.25 -5.52
C ASP A 48 12.09 -3.61 -6.83
N GLU A 49 11.94 -2.63 -7.72
CA GLU A 49 11.32 -2.82 -9.04
C GLU A 49 12.04 -3.86 -9.91
N GLU A 50 13.34 -4.13 -9.69
CA GLU A 50 14.09 -5.16 -10.44
C GLU A 50 13.75 -6.58 -9.98
N GLN A 51 13.30 -6.73 -8.74
CA GLN A 51 12.83 -7.99 -8.16
C GLN A 51 11.30 -8.15 -8.21
N LEU A 52 10.58 -7.13 -8.68
CA LEU A 52 9.13 -7.12 -8.77
C LEU A 52 8.65 -7.75 -10.08
N THR A 53 7.78 -8.76 -9.95
CA THR A 53 7.22 -9.47 -11.10
C THR A 53 5.70 -9.61 -10.98
N PRO A 54 4.95 -9.35 -12.05
CA PRO A 54 3.55 -9.71 -12.11
C PRO A 54 3.38 -11.15 -12.59
N GLU A 55 2.43 -11.86 -11.98
CA GLU A 55 1.87 -13.09 -12.53
C GLU A 55 0.42 -12.85 -12.92
N LEU A 56 0.02 -13.44 -14.04
CA LEU A 56 -1.35 -13.38 -14.53
C LEU A 56 -1.89 -14.79 -14.64
N GLN A 57 -3.06 -15.02 -14.06
CA GLN A 57 -3.82 -16.25 -14.24
C GLN A 57 -5.20 -15.93 -14.80
N VAL A 58 -5.66 -16.80 -15.70
CA VAL A 58 -7.01 -16.75 -16.26
C VAL A 58 -7.65 -18.11 -16.09
N ASN A 59 -8.76 -18.16 -15.36
CA ASN A 59 -9.42 -19.39 -14.92
C ASN A 59 -8.45 -20.36 -14.21
N GLY A 60 -7.54 -19.81 -13.39
CA GLY A 60 -6.50 -20.56 -12.68
C GLY A 60 -5.37 -21.10 -13.57
N SER A 61 -5.36 -20.79 -14.87
CA SER A 61 -4.27 -21.15 -15.78
C SER A 61 -3.31 -19.97 -15.93
N PRO A 62 -1.99 -20.15 -15.73
CA PRO A 62 -1.02 -19.07 -15.88
C PRO A 62 -0.92 -18.62 -17.34
N ILE A 63 -0.85 -17.31 -17.54
CA ILE A 63 -0.65 -16.67 -18.83
C ILE A 63 0.73 -16.05 -18.85
N ALA A 64 1.54 -16.42 -19.84
CA ALA A 64 2.86 -15.86 -20.01
C ALA A 64 2.79 -14.37 -20.33
N LEU A 65 3.51 -13.57 -19.55
CA LEU A 65 3.71 -12.15 -19.78
C LEU A 65 5.12 -11.90 -20.35
N THR A 66 5.21 -10.95 -21.26
CA THR A 66 6.48 -10.45 -21.82
C THR A 66 6.71 -9.03 -21.30
N ALA A 67 7.85 -8.80 -20.65
CA ALA A 67 8.26 -7.46 -20.25
C ALA A 67 8.55 -6.61 -21.49
N LEU A 68 7.96 -5.41 -21.54
CA LEU A 68 8.17 -4.41 -22.59
C LEU A 68 9.16 -3.32 -22.16
N GLY A 69 9.60 -3.33 -20.90
CA GLY A 69 10.43 -2.31 -20.28
C GLY A 69 9.61 -1.21 -19.58
N GLY A 70 10.23 -0.50 -18.63
CA GLY A 70 9.58 0.58 -17.87
C GLY A 70 8.36 0.13 -17.05
N GLY A 71 8.42 -1.07 -16.46
CA GLY A 71 7.31 -1.64 -15.69
C GLY A 71 6.07 -2.02 -16.52
N GLN A 72 6.20 -2.14 -17.84
CA GLN A 72 5.11 -2.56 -18.72
C GLN A 72 5.30 -4.02 -19.12
N TYR A 73 4.19 -4.76 -19.14
CA TYR A 73 4.11 -6.16 -19.51
C TYR A 73 2.98 -6.36 -20.51
N ALA A 74 3.18 -7.27 -21.44
CA ALA A 74 2.13 -7.66 -22.37
C ALA A 74 1.94 -9.17 -22.43
N GLY A 75 0.68 -9.58 -22.54
CA GLY A 75 0.29 -10.97 -22.71
C GLY A 75 -0.84 -11.10 -23.72
N THR A 76 -1.11 -12.34 -24.13
CA THR A 76 -2.24 -12.69 -24.99
C THR A 76 -2.98 -13.85 -24.36
N VAL A 77 -4.29 -13.72 -24.24
CA VAL A 77 -5.16 -14.78 -23.73
C VAL A 77 -6.34 -14.98 -24.69
N GLN A 78 -6.69 -16.24 -24.92
CA GLN A 78 -7.83 -16.63 -25.73
C GLN A 78 -8.84 -17.33 -24.83
N VAL A 79 -10.10 -16.91 -24.87
CA VAL A 79 -11.18 -17.49 -24.04
C VAL A 79 -12.37 -17.87 -24.93
N PRO A 80 -13.07 -18.98 -24.66
CA PRO A 80 -14.24 -19.35 -25.46
C PRO A 80 -15.37 -18.30 -25.40
N GLU A 81 -16.19 -18.18 -26.45
CA GLU A 81 -17.39 -17.35 -26.39
C GLU A 81 -18.35 -17.81 -25.30
N GLY A 82 -18.99 -16.85 -24.65
CA GLY A 82 -19.98 -17.09 -23.61
C GLY A 82 -19.38 -17.71 -22.35
N SER A 83 -18.06 -17.83 -22.25
CA SER A 83 -17.41 -18.35 -21.05
C SER A 83 -17.37 -17.32 -19.93
N ASP A 84 -17.44 -17.83 -18.70
CA ASP A 84 -17.11 -17.05 -17.51
C ASP A 84 -15.60 -17.10 -17.30
N VAL A 85 -15.02 -15.94 -17.00
CA VAL A 85 -13.58 -15.76 -16.89
C VAL A 85 -13.26 -15.11 -15.56
N THR A 86 -12.43 -15.78 -14.76
CA THR A 86 -11.80 -15.21 -13.57
C THR A 86 -10.37 -14.84 -13.89
N ILE A 87 -10.04 -13.57 -13.70
CA ILE A 87 -8.70 -13.03 -13.86
C ILE A 87 -8.12 -12.84 -12.48
N GLU A 88 -6.89 -13.28 -12.29
CA GLU A 88 -6.09 -13.01 -11.12
C GLU A 88 -4.76 -12.42 -11.55
N ILE A 89 -4.37 -11.31 -10.93
CA ILE A 89 -3.05 -10.71 -11.10
C ILE A 89 -2.43 -10.59 -9.72
N SER A 90 -1.26 -11.19 -9.53
CA SER A 90 -0.45 -11.03 -8.33
C SER A 90 0.82 -10.27 -8.66
N TRP A 91 1.23 -9.37 -7.77
CA TRP A 91 2.52 -8.71 -7.81
C TRP A 91 3.39 -9.26 -6.70
N THR A 92 4.49 -9.89 -7.07
CA THR A 92 5.41 -10.56 -6.15
C THR A 92 6.80 -9.97 -6.30
N GLU A 93 7.36 -9.52 -5.18
CA GLU A 93 8.77 -9.13 -5.05
C GLU A 93 9.57 -10.34 -4.58
N MET A 94 10.77 -10.56 -5.13
CA MET A 94 11.74 -11.46 -4.49
C MET A 94 12.43 -10.70 -3.34
N TYR A 95 11.82 -10.74 -2.16
CA TYR A 95 12.33 -10.13 -0.93
C TYR A 95 13.71 -10.69 -0.56
N GLU A 96 14.63 -9.78 -0.26
CA GLU A 96 16.07 -10.06 -0.12
C GLU A 96 16.67 -10.92 -1.25
N GLY A 97 16.06 -10.86 -2.45
CA GLY A 97 16.45 -11.61 -3.64
C GLY A 97 16.18 -13.12 -3.58
N THR A 98 15.53 -13.65 -2.53
CA THR A 98 15.38 -15.11 -2.36
C THR A 98 13.99 -15.58 -1.97
N THR A 99 13.20 -14.75 -1.28
CA THR A 99 11.89 -15.16 -0.77
C THR A 99 10.77 -14.44 -1.53
N PRO A 100 9.82 -15.14 -2.15
CA PRO A 100 8.70 -14.48 -2.82
C PRO A 100 7.78 -13.83 -1.79
N LEU A 101 7.56 -12.53 -1.92
CA LEU A 101 6.68 -11.73 -1.08
C LEU A 101 5.58 -11.11 -1.95
N MET A 102 4.33 -11.49 -1.71
CA MET A 102 3.21 -10.95 -2.47
C MET A 102 2.80 -9.59 -1.91
N LEU A 103 2.85 -8.54 -2.74
CA LEU A 103 2.57 -7.17 -2.33
C LEU A 103 1.18 -6.69 -2.70
N ALA A 104 0.59 -7.25 -3.75
CA ALA A 104 -0.76 -6.92 -4.18
C ALA A 104 -1.39 -8.02 -5.00
N ARG A 105 -2.72 -8.14 -4.91
CA ARG A 105 -3.52 -9.06 -5.71
C ARG A 105 -4.77 -8.39 -6.25
N PHE A 106 -5.09 -8.63 -7.51
CA PHE A 106 -6.35 -8.25 -8.12
C PHE A 106 -7.07 -9.51 -8.57
N THR A 107 -8.37 -9.61 -8.27
CA THR A 107 -9.22 -10.72 -8.73
C THR A 107 -10.53 -10.16 -9.25
N GLN A 108 -10.90 -10.54 -10.47
CA GLN A 108 -12.18 -10.18 -11.05
C GLN A 108 -12.77 -11.34 -11.85
N THR A 109 -14.04 -11.63 -11.62
CA THR A 109 -14.83 -12.56 -12.44
C THR A 109 -15.73 -11.78 -13.39
N ILE A 110 -15.72 -12.19 -14.66
CA ILE A 110 -16.47 -11.60 -15.76
C ILE A 110 -17.27 -12.71 -16.40
N ASN A 111 -18.59 -12.54 -16.43
CA ASN A 111 -19.49 -13.58 -16.89
C ASN A 111 -19.87 -13.38 -18.36
N GLY A 112 -19.96 -14.48 -19.11
CA GLY A 112 -20.52 -14.50 -20.46
C GLY A 112 -19.78 -13.65 -21.49
N ILE A 113 -18.46 -13.82 -21.64
CA ILE A 113 -17.66 -13.03 -22.58
C ILE A 113 -18.04 -13.34 -24.03
N ASN A 114 -18.64 -12.36 -24.71
CA ASN A 114 -19.13 -12.48 -26.09
C ASN A 114 -18.50 -11.47 -27.07
N GLN A 115 -17.55 -10.66 -26.61
CA GLN A 115 -16.83 -9.69 -27.43
C GLN A 115 -15.48 -9.34 -26.79
N ASN A 116 -14.61 -8.71 -27.57
CA ASN A 116 -13.34 -8.15 -27.10
C ASN A 116 -13.56 -7.16 -25.95
N LEU A 117 -13.02 -7.46 -24.77
CA LEU A 117 -13.29 -6.69 -23.56
C LEU A 117 -12.06 -5.96 -23.00
N GLY A 118 -12.05 -4.62 -23.14
CA GLY A 118 -11.21 -3.66 -22.41
C GLY A 118 -11.39 -3.66 -20.88
N ILE A 119 -10.56 -4.34 -20.09
CA ILE A 119 -10.63 -4.20 -18.61
C ILE A 119 -9.66 -3.14 -18.14
N ARG A 120 -10.20 -2.12 -17.48
CA ARG A 120 -9.42 -1.10 -16.81
C ARG A 120 -9.23 -1.45 -15.34
N ILE A 121 -7.99 -1.71 -14.95
CA ILE A 121 -7.59 -1.96 -13.56
C ILE A 121 -6.96 -0.68 -13.00
N ARG A 122 -7.38 -0.29 -11.80
CA ARG A 122 -6.89 0.85 -11.04
C ARG A 122 -6.19 0.38 -9.77
N ASP A 123 -5.37 1.25 -9.19
CA ASP A 123 -4.66 1.01 -7.94
C ASP A 123 -5.58 0.66 -6.76
N GLU A 124 -6.82 1.16 -6.77
CA GLU A 124 -7.86 0.88 -5.76
C GLU A 124 -8.49 -0.51 -5.88
N ASP A 125 -8.34 -1.16 -7.04
CA ASP A 125 -8.93 -2.49 -7.28
C ASP A 125 -8.06 -3.63 -6.71
N TYR A 126 -6.81 -3.33 -6.34
CA TYR A 126 -5.90 -4.30 -5.74
C TYR A 126 -6.15 -4.45 -4.24
N ASP A 127 -6.28 -5.71 -3.81
CA ASP A 127 -6.08 -6.13 -2.43
C ASP A 127 -4.61 -5.95 -2.05
N LYS A 128 -4.40 -5.12 -1.03
CA LYS A 128 -3.09 -4.77 -0.44
C LYS A 128 -3.04 -5.18 1.03
N SER A 129 -4.03 -5.92 1.50
CA SER A 129 -4.12 -6.40 2.88
C SER A 129 -3.43 -7.76 3.08
N LEU A 130 -2.51 -8.10 2.18
CA LEU A 130 -1.72 -9.32 2.23
C LEU A 130 -0.75 -9.20 3.40
N ASP A 131 -0.77 -10.19 4.27
CA ASP A 131 -0.07 -10.25 5.56
C ASP A 131 0.42 -11.70 5.69
N GLU A 132 1.72 -11.88 5.46
CA GLU A 132 2.34 -13.21 5.28
C GLU A 132 2.62 -13.90 6.62
N ASP A 133 2.90 -13.13 7.68
CA ASP A 133 3.20 -13.64 9.02
C ASP A 133 2.02 -13.53 10.02
N SER A 134 0.93 -12.87 9.61
CA SER A 134 -0.33 -12.70 10.33
C SER A 134 -0.26 -11.81 11.58
N ASP A 135 0.61 -10.79 11.58
CA ASP A 135 0.75 -9.82 12.67
C ASP A 135 -0.27 -8.64 12.60
N GLY A 136 -0.97 -8.49 11.47
CA GLY A 136 -1.95 -7.45 11.21
C GLY A 136 -1.39 -6.18 10.54
N ILE A 137 -0.14 -6.21 10.11
CA ILE A 137 0.50 -5.25 9.20
C ILE A 137 0.59 -5.93 7.83
N SER A 138 0.29 -5.20 6.76
CA SER A 138 0.39 -5.79 5.42
C SER A 138 1.84 -5.78 4.94
N ASN A 139 2.24 -6.79 4.18
CA ASN A 139 3.54 -6.90 3.50
C ASN A 139 3.99 -5.57 2.87
N LEU A 140 3.10 -4.88 2.12
CA LEU A 140 3.45 -3.61 1.48
C LEU A 140 3.77 -2.48 2.48
N GLN A 141 3.06 -2.45 3.61
CA GLN A 141 3.29 -1.46 4.66
C GLN A 141 4.60 -1.74 5.39
N GLU A 142 4.90 -3.00 5.68
CA GLU A 142 6.17 -3.41 6.28
C GLU A 142 7.36 -3.08 5.38
N ARG A 143 7.22 -3.29 4.06
CA ARG A 143 8.23 -2.81 3.10
C ARG A 143 8.44 -1.30 3.20
N ILE A 144 7.36 -0.52 3.35
CA ILE A 144 7.42 0.95 3.49
C ILE A 144 8.07 1.37 4.82
N ASP A 145 7.78 0.62 5.88
CA ASP A 145 8.24 0.91 7.26
C ASP A 145 9.60 0.28 7.60
N ASP A 146 10.18 -0.50 6.68
CA ASP A 146 11.46 -1.20 6.81
C ASP A 146 11.47 -2.26 7.93
N THR A 147 10.37 -3.04 8.02
CA THR A 147 10.22 -4.21 8.90
C THR A 147 10.22 -5.52 8.09
N ASP A 148 10.39 -6.66 8.76
CA ASP A 148 10.46 -8.01 8.18
C ASP A 148 9.06 -8.64 8.03
N PRO A 149 8.54 -8.76 6.79
CA PRO A 149 7.20 -9.29 6.51
C PRO A 149 7.06 -10.80 6.71
N PHE A 150 8.09 -11.46 7.24
CA PHE A 150 8.08 -12.87 7.59
C PHE A 150 8.32 -13.11 9.08
N ASP A 151 8.44 -12.07 9.89
CA ASP A 151 8.60 -12.16 11.33
C ASP A 151 7.44 -11.47 12.04
N GLN A 152 6.48 -12.26 12.54
CA GLN A 152 5.31 -11.74 13.27
C GLN A 152 5.63 -10.91 14.53
N PHE A 153 6.91 -10.90 14.92
CA PHE A 153 7.45 -10.09 16.00
C PHE A 153 8.32 -8.94 15.48
N ASP A 154 8.26 -8.58 14.20
CA ASP A 154 8.90 -7.40 13.64
C ASP A 154 7.82 -6.46 13.05
N PRO A 155 7.66 -5.25 13.58
CA PRO A 155 8.44 -4.66 14.66
C PRO A 155 8.20 -5.38 16.00
N ALA A 156 9.27 -5.51 16.80
CA ALA A 156 9.33 -6.15 18.13
C ALA A 156 8.25 -5.71 19.13
N ASP A 157 7.58 -4.62 18.81
CA ASP A 157 6.29 -4.24 19.34
C ASP A 157 5.51 -3.64 18.16
N GLY A 158 4.42 -4.27 17.73
CA GLY A 158 3.60 -3.82 16.60
C GLY A 158 3.44 -2.30 16.64
N GLY A 159 4.10 -1.60 15.71
CA GLY A 159 4.68 -0.27 15.95
C GLY A 159 3.81 0.74 16.70
N ILE A 160 4.44 1.70 17.40
CA ILE A 160 3.76 2.72 18.21
C ILE A 160 2.62 3.39 17.42
N ARG A 161 1.37 3.03 17.74
CA ARG A 161 0.16 3.64 17.17
C ARG A 161 -0.49 4.54 18.19
N VAL A 162 -0.36 5.86 18.02
CA VAL A 162 -0.94 6.86 18.91
C VAL A 162 -2.24 7.41 18.33
N ASN A 163 -3.36 7.25 19.05
CA ASN A 163 -4.60 7.96 18.73
C ASN A 163 -4.66 9.27 19.49
N VAL A 164 -4.42 10.40 18.80
CA VAL A 164 -4.48 11.73 19.41
C VAL A 164 -5.94 12.20 19.49
N PRO A 165 -6.52 12.35 20.70
CA PRO A 165 -7.93 12.68 20.84
C PRO A 165 -8.26 14.13 20.45
N TYR A 166 -9.42 14.30 19.84
CA TYR A 166 -10.03 15.60 19.58
C TYR A 166 -10.62 16.22 20.85
N ILE A 167 -10.43 17.52 21.04
CA ILE A 167 -11.12 18.36 22.02
C ILE A 167 -11.84 19.53 21.35
N ASP A 168 -12.87 20.05 21.99
CA ASP A 168 -13.53 21.27 21.54
C ASP A 168 -12.57 22.48 21.68
N PRO A 169 -12.38 23.32 20.65
CA PRO A 169 -11.54 24.52 20.73
C PRO A 169 -11.89 25.46 21.89
N GLU A 170 -13.14 25.50 22.35
CA GLU A 170 -13.57 26.37 23.47
C GLU A 170 -12.93 25.98 24.81
N ILE A 171 -12.43 24.76 24.93
CA ILE A 171 -11.76 24.25 26.14
C ILE A 171 -10.26 24.00 25.93
N ALA A 172 -9.70 24.53 24.84
CA ALA A 172 -8.27 24.40 24.55
C ALA A 172 -7.41 24.83 25.76
N PRO A 173 -6.30 24.12 26.04
CA PRO A 173 -5.44 24.43 27.18
C PRO A 173 -4.77 25.79 27.01
N VAL A 174 -4.54 26.47 28.12
CA VAL A 174 -3.65 27.63 28.14
C VAL A 174 -2.21 27.13 28.21
N ILE A 175 -1.36 27.58 27.27
CA ILE A 175 0.04 27.15 27.22
C ILE A 175 0.88 27.99 28.18
N ASP A 176 0.81 27.64 29.47
CA ASP A 176 1.57 28.30 30.54
C ASP A 176 2.41 27.33 31.40
N GLY A 177 2.41 26.04 31.07
CA GLY A 177 3.13 24.98 31.81
C GLY A 177 2.41 24.48 33.07
N SER A 178 1.18 24.92 33.34
CA SER A 178 0.37 24.45 34.46
C SER A 178 -0.51 23.27 34.07
N TRP A 179 -0.70 22.33 35.01
CA TRP A 179 -1.61 21.22 34.79
C TRP A 179 -3.06 21.64 35.01
N GLU A 180 -3.83 21.66 33.92
CA GLU A 180 -5.26 21.91 33.87
C GLU A 180 -6.06 20.63 33.63
N THR A 181 -7.34 20.61 34.04
CA THR A 181 -8.19 19.41 33.90
C THR A 181 -8.42 18.95 32.45
N VAL A 182 -8.22 19.83 31.46
CA VAL A 182 -8.30 19.46 30.04
C VAL A 182 -7.23 18.44 29.65
N TRP A 183 -6.05 18.46 30.28
CA TRP A 183 -4.97 17.51 30.01
C TRP A 183 -5.31 16.08 30.38
N ASN A 184 -6.31 15.86 31.24
CA ASN A 184 -6.84 14.51 31.52
C ASN A 184 -7.47 13.87 30.27
N ARG A 185 -7.70 14.62 29.19
CA ARG A 185 -8.22 14.13 27.91
C ARG A 185 -7.12 13.78 26.92
N ALA A 186 -5.87 14.15 27.18
CA ALA A 186 -4.76 13.78 26.30
C ALA A 186 -4.49 12.27 26.39
N THR A 187 -4.03 11.69 25.29
CA THR A 187 -3.51 10.32 25.33
C THR A 187 -2.09 10.34 25.86
N PHE A 188 -1.77 9.47 26.82
CA PHE A 188 -0.41 9.21 27.33
C PHE A 188 0.04 7.78 27.02
N LEU A 189 -0.82 7.05 26.33
CA LEU A 189 -0.62 5.66 25.97
C LEU A 189 -0.72 5.52 24.45
N ASP A 190 -0.10 4.47 23.93
CA ASP A 190 -0.35 4.00 22.58
C ASP A 190 -1.62 3.12 22.52
N ARG A 191 -1.87 2.49 21.38
CA ARG A 191 -3.01 1.58 21.17
C ARG A 191 -2.89 0.26 21.94
N ASN A 192 -1.68 -0.10 22.37
CA ASN A 192 -1.38 -1.33 23.11
C ASN A 192 -1.40 -1.08 24.64
N ASP A 193 -1.85 0.11 25.07
CA ASP A 193 -1.83 0.59 26.46
C ASP A 193 -0.41 0.78 27.02
N GLU A 194 0.61 0.90 26.15
CA GLU A 194 1.97 1.20 26.55
C GLU A 194 2.18 2.69 26.78
N THR A 195 2.97 3.03 27.79
CA THR A 195 3.22 4.44 28.13
C THR A 195 4.13 5.10 27.10
N LEU A 196 3.72 6.27 26.65
CA LEU A 196 4.48 7.11 25.73
C LEU A 196 5.62 7.82 26.46
N PHE A 197 6.73 7.12 26.65
CA PHE A 197 7.91 7.65 27.33
C PHE A 197 8.70 8.66 26.48
N ILE A 198 9.43 9.53 27.18
CA ILE A 198 10.53 10.31 26.66
C ILE A 198 11.77 9.89 27.47
N ASP A 199 12.70 9.30 26.74
CA ASP A 199 14.04 8.90 27.15
C ASP A 199 14.88 10.08 27.61
N ASN A 200 14.64 11.30 27.09
CA ASN A 200 15.29 12.47 27.67
C ASN A 200 14.66 13.81 27.34
N LEU A 201 14.52 14.67 28.34
CA LEU A 201 14.04 16.03 28.12
C LEU A 201 15.14 16.87 27.44
N MET A 202 14.82 17.46 26.29
CA MET A 202 15.68 18.42 25.62
C MET A 202 15.31 19.85 26.03
N ILE A 203 16.21 20.55 26.73
CA ILE A 203 15.98 21.95 27.14
C ILE A 203 17.08 22.88 26.64
N ASN A 204 16.88 23.50 25.47
CA ASN A 204 17.67 24.62 24.92
C ASN A 204 19.20 24.43 24.77
N GLN A 205 19.79 23.35 25.30
CA GLN A 205 21.22 23.06 25.34
C GLN A 205 21.52 21.58 25.11
N GLY A 206 20.52 20.83 24.63
CA GLY A 206 20.59 19.39 24.42
C GLY A 206 19.88 18.60 25.51
N ALA A 207 20.22 17.33 25.53
CA ALA A 207 19.76 16.28 26.41
C ALA A 207 20.16 16.55 27.88
N ILE A 208 19.24 16.46 28.86
CA ILE A 208 19.59 16.60 30.29
C ILE A 208 20.43 15.41 30.77
N ARG A 209 20.19 14.21 30.23
CA ARG A 209 20.93 12.97 30.54
C ARG A 209 21.47 12.28 29.27
N GLU A 210 22.46 11.42 29.34
CA GLU A 210 22.93 10.64 28.16
C GLU A 210 22.84 9.13 28.40
N ASP A 211 22.16 8.72 29.49
CA ASP A 211 22.06 7.35 29.95
C ASP A 211 20.89 6.56 29.33
N GLY A 212 19.99 7.23 28.60
CA GLY A 212 18.84 6.62 27.93
C GLY A 212 17.71 6.19 28.87
N ASP A 213 17.68 6.73 30.10
CA ASP A 213 16.71 6.38 31.14
C ASP A 213 15.37 7.12 30.95
N THR A 214 14.24 6.40 30.91
CA THR A 214 12.91 6.93 30.57
C THR A 214 12.14 7.43 31.81
N GLU A 215 12.42 8.64 32.27
CA GLU A 215 11.70 9.25 33.40
C GLU A 215 10.57 10.22 32.99
N TYR A 216 10.57 10.64 31.72
CA TYR A 216 9.58 11.57 31.19
C TYR A 216 8.55 10.82 30.36
N ARG A 217 7.38 11.42 30.17
CA ARG A 217 6.35 10.92 29.27
C ARG A 217 5.74 12.08 28.52
N TRP A 218 5.16 11.81 27.37
CA TRP A 218 4.37 12.80 26.68
C TRP A 218 2.91 12.41 26.59
N GLY A 219 2.07 13.42 26.42
CA GLY A 219 0.70 13.20 26.01
C GLY A 219 0.22 14.26 25.04
N ALA A 220 -0.76 13.89 24.21
CA ALA A 220 -1.25 14.75 23.15
C ALA A 220 -2.76 14.78 23.02
N MET A 221 -3.28 15.90 22.50
CA MET A 221 -4.66 16.10 22.04
C MET A 221 -4.68 17.18 20.94
N HIS A 222 -5.77 17.32 20.18
CA HIS A 222 -5.90 18.35 19.15
C HIS A 222 -7.30 18.98 19.11
N ASP A 223 -7.42 20.22 18.64
CA ASP A 223 -8.72 20.91 18.45
C ASP A 223 -9.15 21.01 16.96
N GLY A 224 -8.37 20.37 16.07
CA GLY A 224 -8.56 20.42 14.62
C GLY A 224 -7.84 21.58 13.93
N VAL A 225 -7.22 22.49 14.70
CA VAL A 225 -6.35 23.57 14.22
C VAL A 225 -4.94 23.42 14.78
N ASN A 226 -4.82 23.08 16.05
CA ASN A 226 -3.60 22.96 16.82
C ASN A 226 -3.44 21.55 17.37
N LEU A 227 -2.18 21.12 17.48
CA LEU A 227 -1.75 19.96 18.25
C LEU A 227 -1.18 20.46 19.59
N TYR A 228 -1.68 19.91 20.69
CA TYR A 228 -1.23 20.22 22.04
C TYR A 228 -0.40 19.06 22.58
N LEU A 229 0.75 19.38 23.17
CA LEU A 229 1.68 18.42 23.75
C LEU A 229 1.93 18.77 25.21
N TRP A 230 1.85 17.77 26.08
CA TRP A 230 2.33 17.83 27.45
C TRP A 230 3.56 16.93 27.58
N VAL A 231 4.60 17.43 28.24
CA VAL A 231 5.85 16.71 28.52
C VAL A 231 6.24 16.96 29.98
#